data_AF-A0A7H8WER0-F1
#
_entry.id   AF-A0A7H8WER0-F1
#
_cell.length_a   1.000
_cell.length_b   1.000
_cell.length_c   1.000
_cell.angle_alpha   90.00
_cell.angle_beta   90.00
_cell.angle_gamma   90.00
#
_symmetry.space_group_name_H-M   'P 1'
#
loop_
_entity.id
_entity.type
_entity.pdbx_description
1 polymer ?
#
loop_
_entity_poly.entity_id
_entity_poly.type
_entity_poly.pdbx_seq_one_letter_code
_entity_poly.pdbx_strand_id
1 'polypeptide(L)'
;MENNFTETVRYYDAQKKVKEIRGFYEHLTVYVLCNPIVIIVNYMTSPGYLWWIWSVMGWGIAIILHGLKVFSLPPFFNKKWEEKKIQEILDKENQKRLESNYGNKFE
;
A
#
# COMPACT_ATOMS: atom_id res chain seq x y z
N MET A 1 3.39 -18.09 -27.90
CA MET A 1 3.87 -18.45 -26.54
C MET A 1 3.66 -17.33 -25.52
N GLU A 2 3.53 -16.07 -25.96
CA GLU A 2 3.36 -14.89 -25.11
C GLU A 2 2.09 -14.91 -24.22
N ASN A 3 0.96 -15.41 -24.73
CA ASN A 3 -0.32 -15.45 -23.98
C ASN A 3 -0.26 -16.30 -22.70
N ASN A 4 0.39 -17.48 -22.71
CA ASN A 4 0.45 -18.34 -21.52
C ASN A 4 1.29 -17.70 -20.40
N PHE A 5 2.36 -16.96 -20.73
CA PHE A 5 3.19 -16.28 -19.75
C PHE A 5 2.47 -15.08 -19.13
N THR A 6 1.76 -14.29 -19.94
CA THR A 6 0.97 -13.16 -19.43
C THR A 6 -0.18 -13.64 -18.55
N GLU A 7 -0.83 -14.76 -18.88
CA GLU A 7 -1.89 -15.35 -18.05
C GLU A 7 -1.39 -15.86 -16.70
N THR A 8 -0.24 -16.54 -16.66
CA THR A 8 0.33 -17.04 -15.39
C THR A 8 0.77 -15.90 -14.48
N VAL A 9 1.36 -14.83 -15.02
CA VAL A 9 1.72 -13.62 -14.25
C VAL A 9 0.47 -12.96 -13.66
N ARG A 10 -0.60 -12.78 -14.45
CA ARG A 10 -1.87 -12.21 -13.97
C ARG A 10 -2.51 -13.07 -12.88
N TYR A 11 -2.47 -14.39 -13.03
CA TYR A 11 -3.01 -15.32 -12.05
C TYR A 11 -2.21 -15.30 -10.74
N TYR A 12 -0.89 -15.24 -10.82
CA TYR A 12 -0.01 -15.12 -9.64
C TYR A 12 -0.26 -13.80 -8.89
N ASP A 13 -0.37 -12.68 -9.60
CA ASP A 13 -0.66 -11.38 -8.99
C ASP A 13 -2.03 -11.36 -8.31
N ALA A 14 -3.04 -11.96 -8.93
CA ALA A 14 -4.37 -12.11 -8.34
C ALA A 14 -4.32 -12.95 -7.06
N GLN A 15 -3.62 -14.09 -7.06
CA GLN A 15 -3.45 -14.92 -5.87
C GLN A 15 -2.73 -14.17 -4.74
N LYS A 16 -1.66 -13.43 -5.07
CA LYS A 16 -0.93 -12.63 -4.10
C LYS A 16 -1.84 -11.60 -3.43
N LYS A 17 -2.65 -10.89 -4.21
CA LYS A 17 -3.64 -9.93 -3.66
C LYS A 17 -4.63 -10.60 -2.73
N VAL A 18 -5.19 -11.75 -3.11
CA VAL A 18 -6.12 -12.50 -2.26
C VAL A 18 -5.46 -12.90 -0.92
N LYS A 19 -4.20 -13.36 -0.97
CA LYS A 19 -3.45 -13.72 0.24
C LYS A 19 -3.20 -12.52 1.14
N GLU A 20 -2.86 -11.37 0.57
CA GLU A 20 -2.67 -10.11 1.31
C GLU A 20 -3.98 -9.62 1.93
N ILE A 21 -5.10 -9.68 1.20
CA ILE A 21 -6.44 -9.35 1.71
C ILE A 21 -6.82 -10.25 2.88
N ARG A 22 -6.59 -11.56 2.75
CA ARG A 22 -6.84 -12.52 3.84
C ARG A 22 -6.00 -12.18 5.08
N GLY A 23 -4.71 -11.92 4.92
CA GLY A 23 -3.83 -11.55 6.02
C GLY A 23 -4.27 -10.28 6.74
N PHE A 24 -4.77 -9.28 6.00
CA PHE A 24 -5.37 -8.08 6.59
C PHE A 24 -6.58 -8.43 7.47
N TYR A 25 -7.51 -9.26 6.98
CA TYR A 25 -8.68 -9.66 7.76
C TYR A 25 -8.33 -10.47 8.99
N GLU A 26 -7.29 -11.31 8.95
CA GLU A 26 -6.79 -12.04 10.12
C GLU A 26 -6.32 -11.05 11.21
N HIS A 27 -5.48 -10.08 10.85
CA HIS A 27 -5.03 -9.04 11.79
C HIS A 27 -6.17 -8.16 12.30
N LEU A 28 -7.10 -7.75 11.42
CA LEU A 28 -8.26 -6.95 11.79
C LEU A 28 -9.18 -7.69 12.74
N THR A 29 -9.40 -8.99 12.51
CA THR A 29 -10.23 -9.83 13.38
C THR A 29 -9.64 -9.92 14.77
N VAL A 30 -8.34 -10.22 14.88
CA VAL A 30 -7.63 -10.26 16.18
C VAL A 30 -7.72 -8.90 16.88
N TYR A 31 -7.53 -7.80 16.13
CA TYR A 31 -7.67 -6.45 16.67
C TYR A 31 -9.06 -6.20 17.26
N VAL A 32 -10.13 -6.50 16.53
CA VAL A 32 -11.51 -6.26 16.98
C VAL A 32 -11.89 -7.15 18.16
N LEU A 33 -11.37 -8.37 18.23
CA LEU A 33 -11.68 -9.30 19.34
C LEU A 33 -10.87 -9.02 20.60
N CYS A 34 -9.58 -8.69 20.47
CA CYS A 34 -8.70 -8.48 21.63
C CYS A 34 -8.87 -7.10 22.28
N ASN A 35 -9.11 -6.04 21.51
CA ASN A 35 -9.19 -4.68 22.09
C ASN A 35 -10.33 -4.50 23.10
N PRO A 36 -11.55 -5.04 22.91
CA PRO A 36 -12.59 -5.00 23.94
C PRO A 36 -12.14 -5.63 25.25
N ILE A 37 -11.39 -6.74 25.20
CA ILE A 37 -10.84 -7.39 26.40
C ILE A 37 -9.86 -6.45 27.10
N VAL A 38 -8.95 -5.81 26.35
CA VAL A 38 -7.99 -4.83 26.89
C VAL A 38 -8.70 -3.64 27.54
N ILE A 39 -9.75 -3.12 26.91
CA ILE A 39 -10.57 -2.02 27.44
C ILE A 39 -11.23 -2.45 28.76
N ILE A 40 -11.85 -3.63 28.80
CA ILE A 40 -12.48 -4.16 30.01
C ILE A 40 -11.44 -4.31 31.14
N VAL A 41 -10.27 -4.89 30.85
CA VAL A 41 -9.19 -5.04 31.84
C VAL A 41 -8.72 -3.69 32.38
N ASN A 42 -8.61 -2.66 31.53
CA ASN A 42 -8.26 -1.32 31.98
C ASN A 42 -9.30 -0.76 32.96
N TYR A 43 -10.59 -0.85 32.62
CA TYR A 43 -11.66 -0.38 33.50
C TYR A 43 -11.69 -1.12 34.84
N MET A 44 -11.34 -2.41 34.87
CA MET A 44 -11.30 -3.20 36.10
C MET A 44 -10.06 -2.94 36.96
N THR A 45 -8.91 -2.67 36.34
CA THR A 45 -7.63 -2.56 37.07
C THR A 45 -7.27 -1.12 37.43
N SER A 46 -7.50 -0.18 36.51
CA SER A 46 -7.06 1.20 36.64
C SER A 46 -8.06 2.16 35.96
N PRO A 47 -9.31 2.29 36.48
CA PRO A 47 -10.33 3.14 35.87
C PRO A 47 -9.96 4.63 35.80
N GLY A 48 -9.03 5.09 36.66
CA GLY A 48 -8.51 6.46 36.65
C GLY A 48 -7.42 6.72 35.60
N TYR A 49 -6.92 5.70 34.92
CA TYR A 49 -5.86 5.84 33.91
C TYR A 49 -6.14 4.95 32.69
N LEU A 50 -6.57 5.58 31.59
CA LEU A 50 -7.02 4.92 30.36
C LEU A 50 -5.86 4.43 29.48
N TRP A 51 -5.01 3.54 30.01
CA TRP A 51 -3.85 3.01 29.29
C TRP A 51 -4.23 2.21 28.03
N TRP A 52 -5.47 1.71 27.95
CA TRP A 52 -5.97 1.00 26.77
C TRP A 52 -5.86 1.83 25.48
N ILE A 53 -5.90 3.17 25.58
CA ILE A 53 -5.79 4.09 24.44
C ILE A 53 -4.45 3.86 23.72
N TRP A 54 -3.36 3.67 24.45
CA TRP A 54 -2.05 3.44 23.85
C TRP A 54 -1.98 2.12 23.08
N SER A 55 -2.62 1.06 23.60
CA SER A 55 -2.73 -0.23 22.92
C SER A 55 -3.57 -0.13 21.65
N VAL A 56 -4.76 0.48 21.74
CA VAL A 56 -5.68 0.68 20.61
C VAL A 56 -5.03 1.56 19.54
N MET A 57 -4.42 2.69 19.93
CA MET A 57 -3.79 3.61 18.97
C MET A 57 -2.57 2.99 18.29
N GLY A 58 -1.68 2.34 19.04
CA GLY A 58 -0.47 1.72 18.48
C GLY A 58 -0.81 0.64 17.46
N TRP A 59 -1.72 -0.27 17.82
CA TRP A 59 -2.14 -1.33 16.90
C TRP A 59 -3.08 -0.82 15.79
N GLY A 60 -3.91 0.17 16.08
CA GLY A 60 -4.83 0.77 15.12
C GLY A 60 -4.09 1.41 13.95
N ILE A 61 -2.98 2.10 14.22
CA ILE A 61 -2.12 2.66 13.16
C ILE A 61 -1.55 1.53 12.28
N ALA A 62 -1.09 0.43 12.87
CA ALA A 62 -0.56 -0.70 12.10
C ALA A 62 -1.63 -1.34 11.19
N ILE A 63 -2.87 -1.50 11.68
CA ILE A 63 -4.00 -1.99 10.89
C ILE A 63 -4.34 -1.03 9.74
N ILE A 64 -4.38 0.28 10.01
CA ILE A 64 -4.66 1.29 8.98
C ILE A 64 -3.60 1.24 7.88
N LEU A 65 -2.31 1.21 8.24
CA LEU A 65 -1.22 1.12 7.26
C LEU A 65 -1.29 -0.18 6.45
N HIS A 66 -1.62 -1.30 7.09
CA HIS A 66 -1.82 -2.57 6.39
C HIS A 66 -2.99 -2.50 5.41
N GLY A 67 -4.12 -1.92 5.82
CA GLY A 67 -5.30 -1.73 4.98
C GLY A 67 -5.01 -0.86 3.75
N LEU A 68 -4.34 0.28 3.94
CA LEU A 68 -3.92 1.14 2.83
C LEU A 68 -3.06 0.40 1.81
N LYS A 69 -2.10 -0.40 2.29
CA LYS A 69 -1.24 -1.23 1.44
C LYS A 69 -2.05 -2.28 0.65
N VAL A 70 -2.90 -3.04 1.34
CA VAL A 70 -3.65 -4.17 0.76
C VAL A 70 -4.69 -3.73 -0.25
N PHE A 71 -5.45 -2.67 0.06
CA PHE A 71 -6.45 -2.15 -0.87
C PHE A 71 -5.85 -1.25 -1.95
N SER A 72 -4.52 -1.09 -1.96
CA SER A 72 -3.82 -0.16 -2.86
C SER A 72 -4.48 1.22 -2.85
N LEU A 73 -5.05 1.59 -1.71
CA LEU A 73 -5.66 2.90 -1.49
C LEU A 73 -4.51 3.85 -1.22
N PRO A 74 -4.24 4.81 -2.11
CA PRO A 74 -3.21 5.76 -1.81
C PRO A 74 -3.72 6.70 -0.71
N PRO A 75 -2.92 7.01 0.31
CA PRO A 75 -3.09 8.26 1.01
C PRO A 75 -2.69 9.46 0.11
N PHE A 76 -1.84 9.29 -0.91
CA PHE A 76 -1.35 10.38 -1.78
C PHE A 76 -1.01 10.02 -3.26
N PHE A 77 -0.78 8.74 -3.62
CA PHE A 77 -0.24 8.33 -4.94
C PHE A 77 -1.22 7.49 -5.77
N ASN A 78 -2.12 8.15 -6.50
CA ASN A 78 -3.03 7.51 -7.46
C ASN A 78 -2.24 6.93 -8.64
N LYS A 79 -2.68 5.79 -9.23
CA LYS A 79 -2.16 5.27 -10.51
C LYS A 79 -2.06 6.34 -11.61
N LYS A 80 -3.01 7.29 -11.63
CA LYS A 80 -2.96 8.45 -12.54
C LYS A 80 -1.73 9.35 -12.32
N TRP A 81 -1.31 9.52 -11.07
CA TRP A 81 -0.08 10.27 -10.77
C TRP A 81 1.14 9.50 -11.26
N GLU A 82 1.16 8.19 -11.06
CA GLU A 82 2.27 7.32 -11.51
C GLU A 82 2.40 7.34 -13.03
N GLU A 83 1.31 7.14 -13.77
CA GLU A 83 1.26 7.25 -15.22
C GLU A 83 1.70 8.63 -15.72
N LYS A 84 1.23 9.71 -15.07
CA LYS A 84 1.65 11.08 -15.42
C LYS A 84 3.15 11.27 -15.20
N LYS A 85 3.71 10.74 -14.13
CA LYS A 85 5.14 10.90 -13.82
C LYS A 85 6.03 10.10 -14.77
N ILE A 86 5.59 8.90 -15.15
CA ILE A 86 6.26 8.08 -16.17
C ILE A 86 6.30 8.84 -17.50
N GLN A 87 5.16 9.40 -17.94
CA GLN A 87 5.13 10.21 -19.16
C GLN A 87 6.08 11.41 -19.11
N GLU A 88 6.08 12.17 -18.01
CA GLU A 88 7.00 13.30 -17.82
C GLU A 88 8.48 12.92 -17.95
N ILE A 89 8.87 11.73 -17.48
CA ILE A 89 10.26 11.24 -17.56
C ILE A 89 10.60 10.85 -19.01
N LEU A 90 9.71 10.10 -19.67
CA LEU A 90 9.90 9.67 -21.06
C LEU A 90 9.98 10.86 -22.02
N ASP A 91 9.12 11.87 -21.84
CA ASP A 91 9.15 13.09 -22.65
C ASP A 91 10.47 13.84 -22.48
N LYS A 92 11.00 13.94 -21.25
CA LYS A 92 12.30 14.57 -20.99
C LYS A 92 13.46 13.79 -21.60
N GLU A 93 13.43 12.46 -21.57
CA GLU A 93 14.45 11.64 -22.23
C GLU A 93 14.40 11.80 -23.75
N ASN A 94 13.20 11.79 -24.34
CA ASN A 94 13.03 12.02 -25.77
C ASN A 94 13.53 13.40 -26.19
N GLN A 95 13.21 14.45 -25.42
CA GLN A 95 13.68 15.80 -25.71
C GLN A 95 15.21 15.90 -25.65
N LYS A 96 15.85 15.34 -24.61
CA LYS A 96 17.32 15.29 -24.50
C LYS A 96 17.95 14.54 -25.67
N ARG A 97 17.34 13.43 -26.09
CA ARG A 97 17.82 12.62 -27.21
C ARG A 97 17.72 13.38 -28.53
N LEU A 98 16.66 14.15 -28.74
CA LEU A 98 16.50 15.03 -29.92
C LEU A 98 17.55 16.14 -29.94
N GLU A 99 17.77 16.82 -28.80
CA GLU A 99 18.79 17.88 -28.67
C GLU A 99 20.20 17.36 -28.94
N SER A 100 20.58 16.19 -28.39
CA SER A 100 21.86 15.54 -28.66
C SER A 100 22.03 15.15 -30.13
N ASN A 101 20.99 14.61 -30.76
CA ASN A 101 21.04 14.18 -32.15
C ASN A 101 21.10 15.38 -33.12
N TYR A 102 20.51 16.52 -32.74
CA TYR A 102 20.61 17.77 -33.47
C TYR A 102 22.03 18.36 -33.34
N GLY A 103 22.60 18.40 -32.13
CA GLY A 103 23.98 18.87 -31.90
C GLY A 103 25.03 18.11 -32.72
N ASN A 104 24.94 16.78 -32.77
CA ASN A 104 25.82 15.93 -33.57
C ASN A 104 25.68 16.11 -35.10
N LYS A 105 24.65 16.80 -35.59
CA LYS A 105 24.41 17.01 -37.02
C LYS A 105 25.10 18.26 -37.58
N PHE A 106 25.55 19.16 -36.70
CA PHE A 106 26.18 20.44 -37.09
C PHE A 106 27.66 20.55 -36.65
N GLU A 107 28.22 19.49 -36.07
CA GLU A 107 29.68 19.23 -35.99
C GLU A 107 30.13 18.38 -37.19
#